data_AF-A0A1Q2Z0A1-F1
#
_entry.id   AF-A0A1Q2Z0A1-F1
#
_cell.length_a   1.000
_cell.length_b   1.000
_cell.length_c   1.000
_cell.angle_alpha   90.00
_cell.angle_beta   90.00
_cell.angle_gamma   90.00
#
_symmetry.space_group_name_H-M   'P 1'
#
loop_
_entity.id
_entity.type
_entity.pdbx_description
1 polymer ?
#
loop_
_entity_poly.entity_id
_entity_poly.type
_entity_poly.pdbx_seq_one_letter_code
_entity_poly.pdbx_strand_id
1 'polypeptide(L)'
;MPTISLASSKGGAGKSTTAVVLATELAARGATVTLIDADPNQPVVRWSRKAGKPEGVTVIGDVTEETVSEVIDEAAGQTQFVIVDLEGTASVMVAYAMSRSDLVIIPMQGSELDGVEAAKVIGFIRRQEKAYKLSIPYAVLFTKTPFHNG
;
A
#
# COMPACT_ATOMS: atom_id res chain seq x y z
N MET A 1 3.79 10.40 -11.25
CA MET A 1 3.51 10.88 -9.89
C MET A 1 3.84 9.74 -8.94
N PRO A 2 4.51 9.95 -7.79
CA PRO A 2 4.89 8.85 -6.91
C PRO A 2 3.70 8.00 -6.48
N THR A 3 3.68 6.74 -6.89
CA THR A 3 2.70 5.72 -6.50
C THR A 3 3.36 4.71 -5.56
N ILE A 4 2.84 4.58 -4.35
CA ILE A 4 3.39 3.71 -3.30
C ILE A 4 2.35 2.66 -2.94
N SER A 5 2.67 1.39 -3.17
CA SER A 5 1.80 0.27 -2.76
C SER A 5 2.24 -0.35 -1.44
N LEU A 6 1.27 -0.71 -0.59
CA LEU A 6 1.48 -1.48 0.63
C LEU A 6 1.10 -2.93 0.36
N ALA A 7 2.04 -3.86 0.50
CA ALA A 7 1.81 -5.28 0.25
C ALA A 7 2.31 -6.15 1.40
N SER A 8 1.58 -7.21 1.74
CA SER A 8 1.97 -8.17 2.80
C SER A 8 1.16 -9.43 2.61
N SER A 9 1.76 -10.63 2.66
CA SER A 9 1.03 -11.88 2.44
C SER A 9 0.13 -12.31 3.61
N LYS A 10 0.00 -11.48 4.66
CA LYS A 10 -0.74 -11.78 5.88
C LYS A 10 -1.59 -10.60 6.35
N GLY A 11 -2.74 -10.92 6.94
CA GLY A 11 -3.56 -9.96 7.68
C GLY A 11 -2.86 -9.43 8.93
N GLY A 12 -3.10 -8.17 9.29
CA GLY A 12 -2.59 -7.60 10.54
C GLY A 12 -1.11 -7.18 10.55
N ALA A 13 -0.41 -7.23 9.41
CA ALA A 13 0.96 -6.75 9.26
C ALA A 13 1.13 -5.22 9.26
N GLY A 14 0.03 -4.46 9.35
CA GLY A 14 0.07 -2.99 9.46
C GLY A 14 -0.05 -2.21 8.16
N LYS A 15 -0.50 -2.83 7.05
CA LYS A 15 -0.67 -2.16 5.74
C LYS A 15 -1.55 -0.91 5.80
N SER A 16 -2.83 -1.06 6.13
CA SER A 16 -3.78 0.05 6.21
C SER A 16 -3.35 1.13 7.20
N THR A 17 -2.77 0.74 8.34
CA THR A 17 -2.22 1.69 9.32
C THR A 17 -1.06 2.49 8.73
N THR A 18 -0.12 1.82 8.04
CA THR A 18 1.00 2.46 7.36
C THR A 18 0.49 3.42 6.26
N ALA A 19 -0.47 2.97 5.45
CA ALA A 19 -1.08 3.76 4.39
C ALA A 19 -1.70 5.06 4.94
N VAL A 20 -2.52 4.94 6.00
CA VAL A 20 -3.13 6.08 6.67
C VAL A 20 -2.09 7.04 7.23
N VAL A 21 -1.12 6.55 8.02
CA VAL A 21 -0.09 7.39 8.64
C VAL A 21 0.73 8.13 7.57
N LEU A 22 1.17 7.43 6.53
CA LEU A 22 1.93 8.02 5.43
C LEU A 22 1.12 9.12 4.72
N ALA A 23 -0.14 8.86 4.41
CA ALA A 23 -1.01 9.84 3.77
C ALA A 23 -1.24 11.07 4.64
N THR A 24 -1.51 10.89 5.93
CA THR A 24 -1.74 12.01 6.85
C THR A 24 -0.49 12.84 7.07
N GLU A 25 0.69 12.23 7.15
CA GLU A 25 1.95 12.95 7.30
C GLU A 25 2.33 13.74 6.04
N LEU A 26 2.10 13.18 4.86
CA LEU A 26 2.28 13.90 3.59
C LEU A 26 1.31 15.08 3.49
N ALA A 27 0.04 14.88 3.84
CA ALA A 27 -0.96 15.95 3.85
C ALA A 27 -0.66 17.04 4.89
N ALA A 28 -0.16 16.67 6.07
CA ALA A 28 0.28 17.63 7.08
C ALA A 28 1.46 18.51 6.59
N ARG A 29 2.22 18.03 5.61
CA ARG A 29 3.28 18.78 4.92
C ARG A 29 2.77 19.56 3.70
N GLY A 30 1.46 19.63 3.50
CA GLY A 30 0.81 20.37 2.42
C GLY A 30 0.68 19.63 1.10
N ALA A 31 0.99 18.32 1.05
CA ALA A 31 0.82 17.54 -0.17
C ALA A 31 -0.63 17.07 -0.36
N THR A 32 -1.09 16.97 -1.61
CA THR A 32 -2.33 16.25 -1.93
C THR A 32 -2.05 14.75 -2.10
N VAL A 33 -2.88 13.90 -1.50
CA VAL A 33 -2.68 12.45 -1.48
C VAL A 33 -3.99 11.74 -1.83
N THR A 34 -3.92 10.76 -2.74
CA THR A 34 -5.01 9.80 -2.93
C THR A 34 -4.64 8.47 -2.27
N LEU A 35 -5.47 8.02 -1.33
CA LEU A 35 -5.45 6.68 -0.76
C LEU A 35 -6.44 5.79 -1.50
N ILE A 36 -5.95 4.70 -2.08
CA ILE A 36 -6.74 3.69 -2.79
C ILE A 36 -6.85 2.47 -1.87
N ASP A 37 -8.06 2.17 -1.43
CA ASP A 37 -8.39 1.02 -0.57
C ASP A 37 -8.85 -0.15 -1.45
N ALA A 38 -7.92 -1.07 -1.71
CA ALA A 38 -8.15 -2.27 -2.49
C ALA A 38 -8.33 -3.52 -1.60
N ASP A 39 -8.52 -3.34 -0.29
CA ASP A 39 -8.95 -4.43 0.60
C ASP A 39 -10.48 -4.56 0.52
N PRO A 40 -11.03 -5.76 0.25
CA PRO A 40 -12.47 -5.98 0.21
C PRO A 40 -13.21 -5.56 1.50
N ASN A 41 -12.52 -5.54 2.65
CA ASN A 41 -13.08 -5.11 3.93
C ASN A 41 -13.08 -3.58 4.12
N GLN A 42 -12.45 -2.84 3.21
CA GLN A 42 -12.37 -1.38 3.16
C GLN A 42 -12.05 -0.68 4.50
N PRO A 43 -10.96 -1.07 5.19
CA PRO A 43 -10.58 -0.45 6.46
C PRO A 43 -10.23 1.04 6.33
N VAL A 44 -9.64 1.48 5.22
CA VAL A 44 -9.24 2.87 4.98
C VAL A 44 -10.45 3.73 4.64
N VAL A 45 -11.42 3.22 3.87
CA VAL A 45 -12.71 3.91 3.64
C VAL A 45 -13.48 4.06 4.96
N ARG A 46 -13.49 3.03 5.82
CA ARG A 46 -14.11 3.17 7.16
C ARG A 46 -13.39 4.20 8.02
N TRP A 47 -12.07 4.29 7.93
CA TRP A 47 -11.30 5.31 8.62
C TRP A 47 -11.64 6.72 8.10
N SER A 48 -11.75 6.89 6.78
CA SER A 48 -11.97 8.19 6.14
C SER A 48 -13.30 8.86 6.48
N ARG A 49 -14.30 8.07 6.88
CA ARG A 49 -15.62 8.54 7.35
C ARG A 49 -15.59 9.06 8.80
N LYS A 50 -14.51 8.86 9.55
CA LYS A 50 -14.35 9.39 10.91
C LYS A 50 -13.92 10.86 10.86
N ALA A 51 -14.16 11.59 11.95
CA ALA A 51 -13.65 12.95 12.10
C ALA A 51 -12.10 12.96 12.08
N GLY A 52 -11.52 14.04 11.54
CA GLY A 52 -10.07 14.27 11.56
C GLY A 52 -9.31 13.80 10.32
N LYS A 53 -9.99 13.32 9.26
CA LYS A 53 -9.36 13.11 7.95
C LYS A 53 -8.86 14.47 7.41
N PRO A 54 -7.57 14.61 7.06
CA PRO A 54 -7.07 15.86 6.46
C PRO A 54 -7.79 16.20 5.15
N GLU A 55 -7.91 17.49 4.84
CA GLU A 55 -8.52 17.96 3.58
C GLU A 55 -7.72 17.52 2.35
N GLY A 56 -6.40 17.50 2.46
CA GLY A 56 -5.49 17.06 1.39
C GLY A 56 -5.49 15.55 1.11
N VAL A 57 -6.32 14.76 1.81
CA VAL A 57 -6.41 13.30 1.60
C VAL A 57 -7.75 12.93 0.95
N THR A 58 -7.67 12.42 -0.28
CA THR A 58 -8.79 11.77 -0.98
C THR A 58 -8.72 10.26 -0.74
N VAL A 59 -9.86 9.60 -0.54
CA VAL A 59 -9.92 8.14 -0.36
C VAL A 59 -10.86 7.54 -1.40
N ILE A 60 -10.37 6.55 -2.13
CA ILE A 60 -11.11 5.78 -3.14
C ILE A 60 -11.20 4.34 -2.64
N GLY A 61 -12.40 3.74 -2.70
CA GLY A 61 -12.65 2.33 -2.39
C GLY A 61 -13.27 1.60 -3.58
N ASP A 62 -13.83 0.42 -3.32
CA ASP A 62 -14.54 -0.40 -4.33
C ASP A 62 -13.71 -0.68 -5.60
N VAL A 63 -12.40 -0.84 -5.43
CA VAL A 63 -11.47 -1.13 -6.52
C VAL A 63 -11.48 -2.62 -6.85
N THR A 64 -11.46 -2.94 -8.14
CA THR A 64 -11.47 -4.31 -8.65
C THR A 64 -10.24 -4.59 -9.50
N GLU A 65 -10.06 -5.85 -9.90
CA GLU A 65 -9.00 -6.24 -10.84
C GLU A 65 -9.08 -5.47 -12.16
N GLU A 66 -10.29 -5.19 -12.65
CA GLU A 66 -10.54 -4.48 -13.89
C GLU A 66 -10.27 -2.97 -13.78
N THR A 67 -10.51 -2.37 -12.61
CA THR A 67 -10.45 -0.91 -12.43
C THR A 67 -9.15 -0.41 -11.80
N VAL A 68 -8.38 -1.27 -11.12
CA VAL A 68 -7.20 -0.85 -10.33
C VAL A 68 -6.17 -0.03 -11.13
N SER A 69 -5.92 -0.39 -12.39
CA SER A 69 -4.92 0.31 -13.21
C SER A 69 -5.40 1.72 -13.58
N GLU A 70 -6.66 1.84 -14.00
CA GLU A 70 -7.28 3.11 -14.38
C GLU A 70 -7.39 4.04 -13.16
N VAL A 71 -7.85 3.52 -12.02
CA VAL A 71 -7.97 4.29 -10.76
C VAL A 71 -6.61 4.84 -10.31
N ILE A 72 -5.53 4.05 -10.41
CA ILE A 72 -4.18 4.52 -10.08
C ILE A 72 -3.72 5.61 -11.06
N ASP A 73 -3.90 5.39 -12.36
CA ASP A 73 -3.44 6.32 -13.41
C ASP A 73 -4.21 7.66 -13.32
N GLU A 74 -5.51 7.64 -13.06
CA GLU A 74 -6.33 8.84 -12.83
C GLU A 74 -5.91 9.59 -11.57
N ALA A 75 -5.74 8.88 -10.45
CA ALA A 75 -5.30 9.47 -9.19
C ALA A 75 -3.93 10.13 -9.33
N ALA A 76 -3.01 9.50 -10.05
CA ALA A 76 -1.67 10.01 -10.33
C ALA A 76 -1.69 11.31 -11.16
N GLY A 77 -2.77 11.58 -11.89
CA GLY A 77 -3.00 12.83 -12.61
C GLY A 77 -3.59 13.97 -11.76
N GLN A 78 -4.10 13.67 -10.56
CA GLN A 78 -4.88 14.62 -9.75
C GLN A 78 -4.24 14.99 -8.42
N THR A 79 -3.36 14.14 -7.87
CA THR A 79 -2.73 14.37 -6.56
C THR A 79 -1.21 14.24 -6.63
N GLN A 80 -0.50 14.72 -5.62
CA GLN A 80 0.97 14.67 -5.56
C GLN A 80 1.51 13.30 -5.14
N PHE A 81 0.69 12.48 -4.49
CA PHE A 81 1.05 11.11 -4.08
C PHE A 81 -0.15 10.19 -4.20
N VAL A 82 0.08 8.99 -4.72
CA VAL A 82 -0.89 7.90 -4.70
C VAL A 82 -0.39 6.83 -3.73
N ILE A 83 -1.24 6.39 -2.82
CA ILE A 83 -0.93 5.32 -1.88
C ILE A 83 -1.98 4.22 -2.05
N VAL A 84 -1.55 3.00 -2.30
CA VAL A 84 -2.44 1.85 -2.57
C VAL A 84 -2.35 0.85 -1.41
N ASP A 85 -3.43 0.69 -0.66
CA ASP A 85 -3.56 -0.34 0.37
C ASP A 85 -4.11 -1.62 -0.29
N LEU A 86 -3.22 -2.58 -0.55
CA LEU A 86 -3.57 -3.82 -1.23
C LEU A 86 -3.97 -4.90 -0.23
N GLU A 87 -4.91 -5.76 -0.60
CA GLU A 87 -5.15 -7.01 0.14
C GLU A 87 -3.91 -7.92 0.13
N GLY A 88 -3.78 -8.78 1.15
CA GLY A 88 -2.62 -9.64 1.32
C GLY A 88 -2.53 -10.89 0.45
N THR A 89 -3.50 -11.15 -0.43
CA THR A 89 -3.47 -12.34 -1.26
C THR A 89 -2.78 -12.04 -2.58
N ALA A 90 -1.86 -12.89 -3.02
CA ALA A 90 -1.22 -12.76 -4.33
C ALA A 90 -2.28 -12.94 -5.44
N SER A 91 -2.85 -11.83 -5.90
CA SER A 91 -3.86 -11.76 -6.95
C SER A 91 -3.35 -11.00 -8.17
N VAL A 92 -4.09 -11.06 -9.27
CA VAL A 92 -3.79 -10.27 -10.47
C VAL A 92 -3.90 -8.77 -10.18
N MET A 93 -4.88 -8.35 -9.38
CA MET A 93 -5.00 -6.96 -8.91
C MET A 93 -3.71 -6.46 -8.22
N VAL A 94 -3.11 -7.29 -7.34
CA VAL A 94 -1.83 -6.96 -6.70
C VAL A 94 -0.70 -6.81 -7.74
N ALA A 95 -0.66 -7.67 -8.75
CA ALA A 95 0.31 -7.56 -9.84
C ALA A 95 0.15 -6.22 -10.61
N TYR A 96 -1.09 -5.86 -10.96
CA TYR A 96 -1.38 -4.62 -11.67
C TYR A 96 -1.00 -3.39 -10.85
N ALA A 97 -1.40 -3.32 -9.58
CA ALA A 97 -1.01 -2.21 -8.72
C ALA A 97 0.52 -2.10 -8.55
N MET A 98 1.22 -3.22 -8.32
CA MET A 98 2.68 -3.23 -8.22
C MET A 98 3.35 -2.77 -9.52
N SER A 99 2.82 -3.14 -10.68
CA SER A 99 3.36 -2.71 -11.97
C SER A 99 3.28 -1.19 -12.21
N ARG A 100 2.39 -0.50 -11.48
CA ARG A 100 2.21 0.97 -11.53
C ARG A 100 2.81 1.68 -10.33
N SER A 101 3.50 0.96 -9.45
CA SER A 101 4.12 1.52 -8.25
C SER A 101 5.56 1.90 -8.50
N ASP A 102 5.94 3.10 -8.07
CA ASP A 102 7.33 3.54 -7.98
C ASP A 102 8.04 2.93 -6.77
N LEU A 103 7.28 2.53 -5.75
CA LEU A 103 7.77 1.84 -4.57
C LEU A 103 6.71 0.89 -4.00
N VAL A 104 7.12 -0.33 -3.65
CA VAL A 104 6.33 -1.25 -2.84
C VAL A 104 6.90 -1.31 -1.43
N ILE A 105 6.12 -0.90 -0.43
CA ILE A 105 6.45 -1.07 0.98
C ILE A 105 5.86 -2.39 1.44
N ILE A 106 6.66 -3.18 2.17
CA ILE A 106 6.29 -4.49 2.70
C ILE A 106 6.28 -4.44 4.23
N PRO A 107 5.13 -4.12 4.86
CA PRO A 107 5.02 -4.15 6.30
C PRO A 107 5.14 -5.57 6.86
N MET A 108 5.97 -5.72 7.90
CA MET A 108 6.10 -6.96 8.67
C MET A 108 6.35 -6.64 10.15
N GLN A 109 6.10 -7.59 11.04
CA GLN A 109 6.51 -7.47 12.45
C GLN A 109 7.89 -8.13 12.63
N GLY A 110 8.53 -7.91 13.78
CA GLY A 110 9.88 -8.42 14.07
C GLY A 110 9.95 -9.92 14.40
N SER A 111 9.04 -10.76 13.88
CA SER A 111 9.04 -12.21 14.13
C SER A 111 9.56 -13.00 12.92
N GLU A 112 10.10 -14.19 13.16
CA GLU A 112 10.57 -15.10 12.10
C GLU A 112 9.45 -15.44 11.11
N LEU A 113 8.25 -15.71 11.63
CA LEU A 113 7.07 -16.04 10.81
C LEU A 113 6.71 -14.88 9.86
N ASP A 114 6.79 -13.63 10.33
CA ASP A 114 6.50 -12.48 9.47
C ASP A 114 7.60 -12.24 8.43
N GLY A 115 8.85 -12.64 8.72
CA GLY A 115 9.94 -12.64 7.75
C GLY A 115 9.69 -13.58 6.57
N VAL A 116 9.14 -14.76 6.84
CA VAL A 116 8.71 -15.71 5.79
C VAL A 116 7.61 -15.10 4.92
N GLU A 117 6.66 -14.39 5.52
CA GLU A 117 5.59 -13.70 4.79
C GLU A 117 6.14 -12.57 3.91
N ALA A 118 7.03 -11.73 4.43
CA ALA A 118 7.71 -10.70 3.63
C ALA A 118 8.49 -11.31 2.44
N ALA A 119 9.18 -12.44 2.66
CA ALA A 119 9.89 -13.14 1.61
C ALA A 119 8.96 -13.67 0.49
N LYS A 120 7.73 -14.06 0.81
CA LYS A 120 6.72 -14.45 -0.21
C LYS A 120 6.36 -13.28 -1.13
N VAL A 121 6.16 -12.09 -0.57
CA VAL A 121 5.88 -10.87 -1.33
C VAL A 121 7.07 -10.51 -2.23
N ILE A 122 8.29 -10.53 -1.70
CA ILE A 122 9.52 -10.30 -2.48
C ILE A 122 9.65 -11.33 -3.61
N GLY A 123 9.40 -12.60 -3.31
CA GLY A 123 9.40 -13.67 -4.30
C GLY A 123 8.35 -13.45 -5.40
N PHE A 124 7.18 -12.92 -5.05
CA PHE A 124 6.16 -12.53 -6.02
C PHE A 124 6.63 -11.37 -6.91
N ILE A 125 7.17 -10.30 -6.33
CA ILE A 125 7.72 -9.16 -7.07
C ILE A 125 8.78 -9.62 -8.08
N ARG A 126 9.74 -10.45 -7.64
CA ARG A 126 10.80 -10.99 -8.53
C ARG A 126 10.25 -11.82 -9.69
N ARG A 127 9.13 -12.54 -9.48
CA ARG A 127 8.47 -13.27 -10.58
C ARG A 127 7.85 -12.30 -11.59
N GLN A 128 7.23 -11.22 -11.12
CA GLN A 128 6.67 -10.17 -11.99
C GLN A 128 7.78 -9.46 -12.78
N GLU A 129 8.86 -9.04 -12.13
CA GLU A 129 10.02 -8.42 -12.79
C GLU A 129 10.57 -9.32 -13.90
N LYS A 130 10.73 -10.63 -13.64
CA LYS A 130 11.21 -11.59 -14.62
C LYS A 130 10.22 -11.80 -15.78
N ALA A 131 8.93 -11.91 -15.49
CA ALA A 131 7.90 -12.19 -16.49
C ALA A 131 7.66 -11.01 -17.44
N TYR A 132 7.67 -9.79 -16.91
CA TYR A 132 7.30 -8.58 -17.64
C TYR A 132 8.48 -7.65 -17.95
N LYS A 133 9.71 -8.04 -17.60
CA LYS A 133 10.93 -7.23 -17.76
C LYS A 133 10.81 -5.84 -17.12
N LEU A 134 10.19 -5.80 -15.96
CA LEU A 134 10.01 -4.59 -15.14
C LEU A 134 11.06 -4.53 -14.04
N SER A 135 11.26 -3.35 -13.46
CA SER A 135 11.92 -3.18 -12.17
C SER A 135 10.92 -2.55 -11.21
N ILE A 136 10.70 -3.19 -10.08
CA ILE A 136 9.71 -2.78 -9.08
C ILE A 136 10.46 -2.56 -7.76
N PRO A 137 10.86 -1.32 -7.44
CA PRO A 137 11.54 -1.01 -6.19
C PRO A 137 10.69 -1.44 -4.99
N TYR A 138 11.31 -2.05 -3.99
CA TYR A 138 10.63 -2.42 -2.75
C TYR A 138 11.49 -2.20 -1.50
N ALA A 139 10.82 -1.97 -0.37
CA ALA A 139 11.44 -1.84 0.93
C ALA A 139 10.63 -2.57 2.00
N VAL A 140 11.30 -3.20 2.97
CA VAL A 140 10.66 -3.82 4.13
C VAL A 140 10.48 -2.76 5.21
N LEU A 141 9.29 -2.70 5.79
CA LEU A 141 8.97 -1.83 6.92
C LEU A 141 8.67 -2.67 8.16
N PHE A 142 9.48 -2.51 9.20
CA PHE A 142 9.15 -3.09 10.51
C PHE A 142 8.01 -2.29 11.16
N THR A 143 6.98 -3.01 11.59
CA THR A 143 5.79 -2.48 12.25
C THR A 143 5.56 -3.20 13.57
N LYS A 144 4.78 -2.59 14.48
CA LYS A 144 4.47 -3.16 15.80
C LYS A 144 5.73 -3.61 16.55
N THR A 145 6.82 -2.84 16.41
CA THR A 145 8.09 -3.16 17.05
C THR A 145 7.92 -2.99 18.57
N PRO A 146 8.20 -4.03 19.37
CA PRO A 146 8.09 -3.93 20.81
C PRO A 146 9.09 -2.91 21.34
N PHE A 147 8.59 -1.96 22.12
CA PHE A 147 9.43 -1.02 22.85
C PHE A 147 10.02 -1.72 24.07
N HIS A 148 11.31 -2.03 24.01
CA HIS A 148 12.05 -2.56 25.15
C HIS A 148 12.67 -1.37 25.89
N ASN A 149 12.10 -1.01 27.06
CA ASN A 149 12.80 -0.15 28.01
C ASN A 149 13.99 -0.96 28.57
N GLY A 150 15.20 -0.49 28.30
CA GLY A 150 16.39 -0.90 29.04
C GLY A 150 16.42 -0.30 30.43
#